data_AF-A0A1F9NSD3-F1
#
_entry.id   AF-A0A1F9NSD3-F1
#
_cell.length_a   1.000
_cell.length_b   1.000
_cell.length_c   1.000
_cell.angle_alpha   90.00
_cell.angle_beta   90.00
_cell.angle_gamma   90.00
#
_symmetry.space_group_name_H-M   'P 1'
#
loop_
_entity.id
_entity.type
_entity.pdbx_description
1 polymer ?
#
loop_
_entity_poly.entity_id
_entity_poly.type
_entity_poly.pdbx_seq_one_letter_code
_entity_poly.pdbx_strand_id
1 'polypeptide(L)'
;MIQYAPGSLVTRRLSTLALSRIIRPYQIPLIVITNGEDAEILSGDTGKMTASGLKNLPHKADMIQNYDSFSFRPIQAGIFDQASKIVFAFEVDDACPCDSDVCILE
;
A
#
# COMPACT_ATOMS: atom_id res chain seq x y z
N MET A 1 0.94 -1.39 5.94
CA MET A 1 0.27 -2.08 4.80
C MET A 1 1.35 -2.67 3.92
N ILE A 2 1.13 -3.86 3.37
CA ILE A 2 2.07 -4.49 2.42
C ILE A 2 1.28 -4.79 1.16
N GLN A 3 1.78 -4.36 -0.02
CA GLN A 3 1.24 -4.73 -1.32
C GLN A 3 2.31 -5.48 -2.11
N TYR A 4 2.00 -6.72 -2.45
CA TYR A 4 2.84 -7.58 -3.28
C TYR A 4 2.22 -7.71 -4.67
N ALA A 5 3.02 -7.51 -5.72
CA ALA A 5 2.66 -7.91 -7.07
C ALA A 5 3.90 -7.89 -8.00
N PRO A 6 3.95 -8.77 -9.02
CA PRO A 6 5.07 -8.83 -9.95
C PRO A 6 5.20 -7.57 -10.82
N GLY A 7 6.41 -7.30 -11.32
CA GLY A 7 6.70 -6.17 -12.19
C GLY A 7 7.18 -4.92 -11.44
N SER A 8 6.91 -3.74 -11.99
CA SER A 8 7.44 -2.47 -11.46
C SER A 8 6.83 -2.09 -10.11
N LEU A 9 7.67 -1.66 -9.17
CA LEU A 9 7.25 -1.10 -7.88
C LEU A 9 6.69 0.32 -8.05
N VAL A 10 7.31 1.11 -8.95
CA VAL A 10 6.99 2.54 -9.14
C VAL A 10 5.57 2.74 -9.62
N THR A 11 5.08 1.87 -10.51
CA THR A 11 3.72 1.95 -11.06
C THR A 11 2.64 1.74 -10.00
N ARG A 12 2.97 1.13 -8.88
CA ARG A 12 2.03 0.82 -7.78
C ARG A 12 2.03 1.84 -6.65
N ARG A 13 3.02 2.74 -6.57
CA ARG A 13 3.13 3.73 -5.48
C ARG A 13 1.83 4.50 -5.25
N LEU A 14 1.22 4.97 -6.33
CA LEU A 14 0.01 5.78 -6.27
C LEU A 14 -1.18 4.97 -5.75
N SER A 15 -1.42 3.79 -6.33
CA SER A 15 -2.56 2.95 -5.95
C SER A 15 -2.38 2.37 -4.55
N THR A 16 -1.18 1.96 -4.15
CA THR A 16 -0.89 1.51 -2.77
C THR A 16 -1.10 2.62 -1.75
N LEU A 17 -0.64 3.84 -2.05
CA LEU A 17 -0.86 4.99 -1.17
C LEU A 17 -2.35 5.31 -1.04
N ALA A 18 -3.11 5.24 -2.14
CA ALA A 18 -4.55 5.43 -2.11
C ALA A 18 -5.26 4.33 -1.30
N LEU A 19 -4.90 3.06 -1.49
CA LEU A 19 -5.39 1.93 -0.69
C LEU A 19 -5.18 2.18 0.81
N SER A 20 -4.00 2.65 1.20
CA SER A 20 -3.67 2.94 2.61
C SER A 20 -4.61 3.93 3.31
N ARG A 21 -5.35 4.74 2.52
CA ARG A 21 -6.28 5.76 3.00
C ARG A 21 -7.73 5.27 3.09
N ILE A 22 -8.06 4.13 2.51
CA ILE A 22 -9.45 3.66 2.45
C ILE A 22 -9.69 2.35 3.21
N ILE A 23 -8.65 1.54 3.45
CA ILE A 23 -8.80 0.23 4.10
C ILE A 23 -9.00 0.32 5.62
N ARG A 24 -8.72 1.48 6.23
CA ARG A 24 -8.90 1.76 7.66
C ARG A 24 -9.35 3.22 7.84
N PRO A 25 -10.05 3.56 8.93
CA PRO A 25 -10.54 4.92 9.19
C PRO A 25 -9.43 5.92 9.60
N TYR A 26 -8.17 5.53 9.47
CA TYR A 26 -6.99 6.33 9.83
C TYR A 26 -5.87 6.12 8.79
N GLN A 27 -4.98 7.09 8.67
CA GLN A 27 -3.81 7.01 7.81
C GLN A 27 -2.87 5.93 8.34
N ILE A 28 -2.72 4.85 7.56
CA ILE A 28 -1.70 3.85 7.82
C ILE A 28 -0.33 4.51 7.63
N PRO A 29 0.56 4.51 8.64
CA PRO A 29 1.77 5.34 8.62
C PRO A 29 2.89 4.75 7.75
N LEU A 30 2.86 3.43 7.51
CA LEU A 30 3.92 2.70 6.82
C LEU A 30 3.35 1.81 5.71
N ILE A 31 3.93 1.95 4.53
CA ILE A 31 3.53 1.22 3.33
C ILE A 31 4.76 0.52 2.78
N VAL A 32 4.62 -0.77 2.48
CA VAL A 32 5.64 -1.58 1.81
C VAL A 32 5.08 -2.05 0.48
N ILE A 33 5.83 -1.82 -0.60
CA ILE A 33 5.52 -2.30 -1.94
C ILE A 33 6.65 -3.25 -2.34
N THR A 34 6.34 -4.46 -2.79
CA THR A 34 7.37 -5.41 -3.19
C THR A 34 6.90 -6.30 -4.35
N ASN A 35 7.84 -6.74 -5.17
CA ASN A 35 7.61 -7.69 -6.26
C ASN A 35 8.29 -9.05 -6.00
N GLY A 36 8.84 -9.24 -4.80
CA GLY A 36 9.59 -10.44 -4.40
C GLY A 36 11.10 -10.38 -4.69
N GLU A 37 11.55 -9.46 -5.54
CA GLU A 37 12.98 -9.25 -5.84
C GLU A 37 13.51 -7.97 -5.18
N ASP A 38 12.68 -6.93 -5.14
CA ASP A 38 12.98 -5.65 -4.51
C ASP A 38 11.78 -5.15 -3.68
N ALA A 39 12.00 -4.12 -2.87
CA ALA A 39 10.96 -3.46 -2.10
C ALA A 39 11.17 -1.95 -2.01
N GLU A 40 10.07 -1.22 -1.86
CA GLU A 40 10.06 0.19 -1.51
C GLU A 40 9.19 0.40 -0.28
N ILE A 41 9.69 1.24 0.61
CA ILE A 41 9.02 1.62 1.85
C ILE A 41 8.63 3.09 1.70
N LEU A 42 7.33 3.38 1.82
CA LEU A 42 6.79 4.73 1.79
C LEU A 42 6.24 5.14 3.15
N SER A 43 6.39 6.43 3.47
CA SER A 43 5.61 7.09 4.51
C SER A 43 4.17 7.24 4.02
N GLY A 44 3.20 6.71 4.76
CA GLY A 44 1.79 6.86 4.42
C GLY A 44 1.29 8.29 4.59
N ASP A 45 1.86 9.05 5.52
CA ASP A 45 1.52 10.46 5.75
C ASP A 45 1.88 11.34 4.55
N THR A 46 3.06 11.11 3.95
CA THR A 46 3.60 12.00 2.91
C THR A 46 3.59 11.40 1.51
N GLY A 47 3.44 10.08 1.40
CA GLY A 47 3.63 9.32 0.16
C GLY A 47 5.08 9.22 -0.31
N LYS A 48 6.05 9.78 0.43
CA LYS A 48 7.47 9.77 0.05
C LYS A 48 8.12 8.44 0.39
N MET A 49 9.04 8.01 -0.47
CA MET A 49 9.89 6.84 -0.22
C MET A 49 10.89 7.16 0.89
N THR A 50 10.92 6.31 1.91
CA THR A 50 11.81 6.41 3.06
C THR A 50 12.96 5.42 2.99
N ALA A 51 12.78 4.28 2.31
CA ALA A 51 13.81 3.29 2.08
C ALA A 51 13.46 2.41 0.86
N SER A 52 14.45 1.67 0.35
CA SER A 52 14.31 0.68 -0.72
C SER A 52 15.17 -0.55 -0.45
N GLY A 53 14.92 -1.67 -1.13
CA GLY A 53 15.63 -2.93 -0.92
C GLY A 53 15.01 -3.81 0.16
N LEU A 54 14.97 -5.12 -0.10
CA LEU A 54 14.44 -6.12 0.84
C LEU A 54 15.16 -6.13 2.20
N LYS A 55 16.44 -5.74 2.24
CA LYS A 55 17.23 -5.66 3.49
C LYS A 55 16.78 -4.54 4.42
N ASN A 56 16.06 -3.54 3.89
CA ASN A 56 15.56 -2.40 4.65
C ASN A 56 14.08 -2.56 5.02
N LEU A 57 13.54 -3.76 4.90
CA LEU A 57 12.19 -4.05 5.38
C LEU A 57 12.10 -3.81 6.90
N PRO A 58 11.00 -3.22 7.37
CA PRO A 58 10.83 -2.90 8.77
C PRO A 58 10.80 -4.18 9.62
N HIS A 59 11.69 -4.27 10.62
CA HIS A 59 11.60 -5.33 11.60
C HIS A 59 10.54 -5.03 12.66
N LYS A 60 9.93 -6.09 13.19
CA LYS A 60 8.92 -5.98 14.25
C LYS A 60 9.44 -5.19 15.47
N ALA A 61 10.69 -5.40 15.87
CA ALA A 61 11.29 -4.71 17.01
C ALA A 61 11.31 -3.18 16.80
N ASP A 62 11.76 -2.74 15.63
CA ASP A 62 11.80 -1.31 15.27
C ASP A 62 10.40 -0.70 15.25
N MET A 63 9.41 -1.44 14.76
CA MET A 63 8.02 -0.97 14.72
C MET A 63 7.42 -0.80 16.12
N ILE A 64 7.73 -1.71 17.04
CA ILE A 64 7.28 -1.61 18.44
C ILE A 64 7.96 -0.41 19.11
N GLN A 65 9.26 -0.24 18.90
CA GLN A 65 10.02 0.87 19.48
C GLN A 65 9.52 2.24 19.00
N ASN A 66 9.10 2.34 17.75
CA ASN A 66 8.63 3.58 17.14
C ASN A 66 7.10 3.72 17.13
N TYR A 67 6.36 2.84 17.82
CA TYR A 67 4.90 2.80 17.73
C TYR A 67 4.25 4.14 18.08
N ASP A 68 4.71 4.77 19.16
CA ASP A 68 4.17 6.05 19.65
C ASP A 68 4.49 7.24 18.72
N SER A 69 5.44 7.09 17.80
CA SER A 69 5.76 8.14 16.81
C SER A 69 4.75 8.20 15.66
N PHE A 70 3.93 7.17 15.49
CA PHE A 70 2.96 7.11 14.41
C PHE A 70 1.70 7.92 14.73
N SER A 71 1.32 8.80 13.80
CA SER A 71 0.24 9.77 14.03
C SER A 71 -1.16 9.15 14.04
N PHE A 72 -1.37 8.03 13.31
CA PHE A 72 -2.66 7.37 13.10
C PHE A 72 -3.83 8.34 12.89
N ARG A 73 -3.59 9.44 12.17
CA ARG A 73 -4.58 10.51 12.02
C ARG A 73 -5.81 9.98 11.27
N PRO A 74 -7.02 10.36 11.68
CA PRO A 74 -8.23 10.06 10.93
C PRO A 74 -8.12 10.55 9.48
N ILE A 75 -8.64 9.77 8.54
CA ILE A 75 -8.69 10.18 7.14
C ILE A 75 -9.85 11.16 6.95
N GLN A 76 -9.55 12.31 6.34
CA GLN A 76 -10.57 13.30 5.98
C GLN A 76 -11.41 12.77 4.81
N ALA A 77 -12.72 13.03 4.82
CA ALA A 77 -13.65 12.54 3.81
C ALA A 77 -13.22 12.87 2.37
N GLY A 78 -12.76 14.10 2.10
CA GLY A 78 -12.30 14.48 0.77
C GLY A 78 -11.07 13.69 0.28
N ILE A 79 -10.16 13.34 1.19
CA ILE A 79 -8.99 12.49 0.88
C ILE A 79 -9.44 11.06 0.63
N PHE A 80 -10.36 10.55 1.44
CA PHE A 80 -10.95 9.23 1.26
C PHE A 80 -11.59 9.11 -0.12
N ASP A 81 -12.48 10.05 -0.50
CA ASP A 81 -13.17 10.04 -1.79
C ASP A 81 -12.21 10.08 -2.98
N GLN A 82 -11.16 10.91 -2.92
CA GLN A 82 -10.13 10.97 -3.96
C GLN A 82 -9.35 9.66 -4.05
N ALA A 83 -8.95 9.10 -2.90
CA ALA A 83 -8.25 7.84 -2.84
C ALA A 83 -9.10 6.67 -3.37
N SER A 84 -10.40 6.64 -3.04
CA SER A 84 -11.34 5.63 -3.54
C SER A 84 -11.40 5.60 -5.07
N LYS A 85 -11.40 6.78 -5.72
CA LYS A 85 -11.39 6.87 -7.20
C LYS A 85 -10.10 6.34 -7.81
N ILE A 86 -8.96 6.64 -7.19
CA ILE A 86 -7.66 6.12 -7.62
C ILE A 86 -7.64 4.60 -7.47
N VAL A 87 -8.05 4.08 -6.31
CA VAL A 87 -8.08 2.61 -6.10
C VAL A 87 -9.00 1.95 -7.13
N PHE A 88 -10.19 2.50 -7.36
CA PHE A 88 -11.09 1.97 -8.36
C PHE A 88 -10.42 1.90 -9.74
N ALA A 89 -9.83 2.99 -10.22
CA ALA A 89 -9.23 3.03 -11.56
C ALA A 89 -7.99 2.13 -11.74
N PHE A 90 -7.24 1.83 -10.67
CA PHE A 90 -5.98 1.09 -10.77
C PHE A 90 -6.07 -0.38 -10.32
N GLU A 91 -6.99 -0.69 -9.41
CA GLU A 91 -7.04 -2.00 -8.74
C GLU A 91 -8.37 -2.74 -8.97
N VAL A 92 -9.39 -2.07 -9.53
CA VAL A 92 -10.74 -2.64 -9.72
C VAL A 92 -11.18 -2.57 -11.19
N ASP A 93 -11.05 -1.40 -11.81
CA ASP A 93 -11.43 -1.18 -13.19
C ASP A 93 -10.51 -1.99 -14.12
N ASP A 94 -11.12 -2.82 -14.96
CA ASP A 94 -10.43 -3.78 -15.86
C ASP A 94 -9.57 -4.85 -15.13
N ALA A 95 -9.75 -5.01 -13.81
CA ALA A 95 -9.14 -6.14 -13.11
C ALA A 95 -9.77 -7.43 -13.63
N CYS A 96 -8.92 -8.39 -14.02
CA CYS A 96 -9.39 -9.72 -14.43
C CYS A 96 -10.25 -10.30 -13.29
N PRO A 97 -11.51 -10.70 -13.56
CA PRO A 97 -12.36 -11.33 -12.56
C PRO A 97 -11.86 -12.76 -12.39
N CYS A 98 -10.66 -12.95 -11.83
CA CYS A 98 -10.18 -14.24 -11.40
C CYS A 98 -11.10 -14.75 -10.29
N ASP A 99 -12.18 -15.38 -10.71
CA ASP A 99 -13.16 -16.07 -9.90
C ASP A 99 -13.05 -17.59 -10.13
N SER A 100 -14.07 -18.32 -9.69
CA SER A 100 -14.13 -19.78 -9.83
C SER A 100 -14.23 -20.26 -11.27
N ASP A 101 -14.52 -19.38 -12.22
CA ASP A 101 -14.78 -19.74 -13.62
C ASP A 101 -13.68 -19.26 -14.58
N VAL A 102 -12.87 -18.26 -14.20
CA VAL A 102 -11.84 -17.66 -15.09
C VAL A 102 -10.41 -18.11 -14.76
N CYS A 103 -10.03 -18.20 -13.49
CA CYS A 103 -8.64 -18.48 -13.08
C CYS A 103 -8.54 -19.81 -12.34
N ILE A 104 -8.77 -20.89 -13.10
CA ILE A 104 -8.72 -22.27 -12.60
C ILE A 104 -7.25 -22.71 -12.59
N LEU A 105 -6.74 -23.12 -11.43
CA LEU A 105 -5.48 -23.83 -11.33
C LEU A 105 -5.77 -25.32 -11.59
N GLU A 106 -5.28 -25.85 -12.72
CA GLU A 106 -5.27 -27.30 -13.00
C GLU A 106 -4.35 -28.07 -12.05
#